data_AF-A0A3C0X0F5-F1
#
_entry.id   AF-A0A3C0X0F5-F1
#
_cell.length_a   1.000
_cell.length_b   1.000
_cell.length_c   1.000
_cell.angle_alpha   90.00
_cell.angle_beta   90.00
_cell.angle_gamma   90.00
#
_symmetry.space_group_name_H-M   'P 1'
#
loop_
_entity.id
_entity.type
_entity.pdbx_description
1 polymer ?
#
loop_
_entity_poly.entity_id
_entity_poly.type
_entity_poly.pdbx_seq_one_letter_code
_entity_poly.pdbx_strand_id
1 'polypeptide(L)' 'MSGFTKGCVFINGFNLGRYWNIGPTLDLYIPAPLIKKGKNEIVVFETERFERDYITANDYRVKREEEK' A
#
# COMPACT_ATOMS: atom_id res chain seq x y z
N MET A 1 3.19 2.97 2.13
CA MET A 1 2.52 2.43 3.32
C MET A 1 3.06 3.05 4.60
N SER A 2 3.20 4.39 4.68
CA SER A 2 3.59 5.03 5.95
C SER A 2 2.52 4.76 7.01
N GLY A 3 2.88 4.67 8.29
CA GLY A 3 1.92 4.36 9.36
C GLY A 3 1.38 2.93 9.39
N PHE A 4 1.84 2.03 8.50
CA PHE A 4 1.64 0.58 8.57
C PHE A 4 2.99 -0.10 8.74
N THR A 5 3.00 -1.27 9.37
CA THR A 5 4.24 -1.96 9.73
C THR A 5 4.52 -3.12 8.79
N LYS A 6 3.66 -4.16 8.75
CA LYS A 6 3.89 -5.36 7.93
C LYS A 6 2.59 -6.05 7.57
N GLY A 7 2.44 -6.45 6.31
CA GLY A 7 1.26 -7.20 5.89
C GLY A 7 1.12 -7.30 4.39
N CYS A 8 -0.13 -7.36 3.91
CA CYS A 8 -0.45 -7.39 2.48
C CYS A 8 -1.68 -6.52 2.14
N VAL A 9 -1.77 -6.13 0.88
CA VAL A 9 -2.88 -5.30 0.37
C VAL A 9 -3.55 -6.00 -0.79
N PHE A 10 -4.88 -5.91 -0.84
CA PHE A 10 -5.70 -6.39 -1.92
C PHE A 10 -6.49 -5.24 -2.54
N ILE A 11 -6.65 -5.26 -3.87
CA ILE A 11 -7.58 -4.39 -4.58
C ILE A 11 -8.56 -5.25 -5.36
N ASN A 12 -9.87 -5.05 -5.14
CA ASN A 12 -10.92 -5.81 -5.83
C ASN A 12 -10.71 -7.34 -5.78
N GLY A 13 -10.22 -7.86 -4.65
CA GLY A 13 -9.88 -9.28 -4.46
C GLY A 13 -8.51 -9.72 -5.00
N PHE A 14 -7.79 -8.87 -5.73
CA PHE A 14 -6.44 -9.17 -6.24
C PHE A 14 -5.37 -8.79 -5.22
N ASN A 15 -4.46 -9.72 -4.90
CA ASN A 15 -3.35 -9.49 -3.97
C ASN A 15 -2.22 -8.67 -4.63
N LEU A 16 -2.04 -7.42 -4.21
CA LEU A 16 -0.97 -6.53 -4.69
C LEU A 16 0.42 -6.92 -4.17
N GLY A 17 0.48 -7.75 -3.13
CA GLY A 17 1.71 -8.22 -2.52
C GLY A 17 1.89 -7.75 -1.09
N ARG A 18 3.11 -7.97 -0.60
CA ARG A 18 3.50 -7.69 0.79
C ARG A 18 4.14 -6.32 0.92
N TYR A 19 3.83 -5.61 1.99
CA TYR A 19 4.58 -4.43 2.42
C TYR A 19 5.29 -4.73 3.75
N TRP A 20 6.41 -4.04 3.97
CA TRP A 20 7.11 -4.02 5.25
C TRP A 20 7.85 -2.69 5.38
N ASN A 21 7.62 -1.96 6.47
CA ASN A 21 8.25 -0.66 6.72
C ASN A 21 9.79 -0.71 6.83
N ILE A 22 10.40 -1.88 7.04
CA ILE A 22 11.86 -2.06 7.02
C ILE A 22 12.45 -1.79 5.61
N GLY A 23 11.65 -1.98 4.55
CA GLY A 23 12.01 -1.64 3.16
C GLY A 23 12.88 -2.69 2.44
N PRO A 24 13.47 -2.35 1.27
CA PRO A 24 13.60 -1.01 0.67
C PRO A 24 12.31 -0.47 0.06
N THR A 25 11.40 -1.34 -0.34
CA THR A 25 10.14 -0.95 -0.98
C THR A 25 9.14 -0.48 0.07
N LEU A 26 8.67 0.76 -0.04
CA LEU A 26 7.74 1.38 0.91
C LEU A 26 6.33 1.57 0.34
N ASP A 27 6.12 1.29 -0.95
CA ASP A 27 4.86 1.39 -1.67
C ASP A 27 4.51 0.12 -2.43
N LEU A 28 3.25 -0.03 -2.79
CA LEU A 28 2.77 -1.12 -3.65
C LEU A 28 2.18 -0.51 -4.91
N TYR A 29 2.64 -0.99 -6.06
CA TYR A 29 2.13 -0.57 -7.35
C TYR A 29 0.73 -1.15 -7.59
N ILE A 30 -0.18 -0.31 -8.09
CA ILE A 30 -1.52 -0.73 -8.52
C ILE A 30 -1.56 -0.70 -10.05
N PRO A 31 -1.53 -1.86 -10.72
CA PRO A 31 -1.74 -1.92 -12.16
C PRO A 31 -3.10 -1.34 -12.56
N ALA A 32 -3.10 -0.47 -13.57
CA ALA A 32 -4.32 0.14 -14.12
C ALA A 32 -5.45 -0.87 -14.44
N PRO A 33 -5.18 -2.08 -14.97
CA PRO A 33 -6.24 -3.08 -15.24
C PRO A 33 -7.01 -3.57 -14.01
N LEU A 34 -6.46 -3.41 -12.80
CA LEU A 34 -7.14 -3.81 -11.56
C LEU A 34 -8.12 -2.76 -11.06
N ILE A 35 -8.05 -1.53 -11.59
CA ILE A 35 -8.91 -0.40 -11.20
C ILE A 35 -10.16 -0.40 -12.07
N LYS A 36 -11.32 -0.33 -11.41
CA LYS A 36 -12.64 -0.25 -12.06
C LYS A 36 -13.10 1.21 -12.07
N LYS A 37 -13.89 1.59 -13.08
CA LYS A 37 -14.63 2.86 -13.03
C LYS A 37 -15.64 2.81 -11.88
N GLY A 38 -15.69 3.86 -11.06
CA GLY A 38 -16.57 3.92 -9.89
C GLY A 38 -15.91 3.36 -8.62
N LYS A 39 -16.60 2.47 -7.92
CA LYS A 39 -16.16 1.96 -6.61
C LYS A 39 -15.09 0.88 -6.77
N ASN A 40 -14.02 1.01 -6.01
CA ASN A 40 -12.99 -0.01 -5.85
C ASN A 40 -12.91 -0.38 -4.37
N GLU A 41 -12.72 -1.66 -4.09
CA GLU A 41 -12.50 -2.15 -2.74
C GLU A 41 -11.01 -2.32 -2.50
N ILE A 42 -10.53 -1.82 -1.35
CA ILE A 42 -9.17 -2.06 -0.88
C ILE A 42 -9.26 -2.74 0.48
N VAL A 43 -8.54 -3.85 0.62
CA VAL A 43 -8.41 -4.57 1.90
C VAL A 43 -6.95 -4.56 2.30
N VAL A 44 -6.67 -4.06 3.50
CA VAL A 44 -5.33 -4.09 4.09
C VAL A 44 -5.34 -5.08 5.23
N PHE A 45 -4.47 -6.10 5.14
CA PHE A 45 -4.16 -6.98 6.27
C PHE A 45 -2.85 -6.50 6.89
N GLU A 46 -2.88 -6.19 8.19
CA GLU A 46 -1.73 -5.76 9.00
C GLU A 46 -1.52 -6.78 10.11
N THR A 47 -0.27 -7.23 10.29
CA THR A 47 0.07 -8.25 11.29
C THR A 47 0.59 -7.66 12.59
N GLU A 48 1.02 -6.41 12.58
CA GLU A 48 1.64 -5.75 13.73
C GLU A 48 0.76 -4.57 14.19
N ARG A 49 1.29 -3.34 14.16
CA ARG A 49 0.59 -2.10 14.53
C ARG A 49 0.42 -1.20 13.31
N PHE A 50 -0.63 -0.39 13.34
CA PHE A 50 -0.82 0.73 12.44
C PHE A 50 -1.14 2.00 13.24
N GLU A 51 -0.69 3.14 12.74
CA GLU A 51 -0.85 4.46 13.37
C GLU A 51 -2.02 5.26 12.76
N ARG A 52 -2.54 4.80 11.62
CA ARG A 52 -3.63 5.44 10.88
C ARG A 52 -4.53 4.41 10.19
N ASP A 53 -5.80 4.75 10.04
CA ASP A 53 -6.84 3.92 9.45
C ASP A 53 -7.09 4.21 7.95
N TYR A 54 -6.22 5.01 7.33
CA TYR A 54 -6.30 5.34 5.91
C TYR A 54 -4.96 5.15 5.19
N ILE A 55 -5.05 4.93 3.88
CA ILE A 55 -3.91 4.85 2.97
C ILE A 55 -4.01 5.94 1.90
N THR A 56 -2.92 6.16 1.17
CA THR A 56 -2.86 7.14 0.07
C THR A 56 -2.36 6.45 -1.18
N ALA A 57 -3.05 6.67 -2.30
CA ALA A 57 -2.58 6.29 -3.63
C ALA A 57 -1.94 7.52 -4.28
N ASN A 58 -0.66 7.42 -4.63
CA ASN A 58 0.10 8.47 -5.30
C ASN A 58 0.41 8.06 -6.74
N ASP A 59 0.60 9.04 -7.62
CA ASP A 59 1.08 8.87 -9.00
C ASP A 59 2.62 8.83 -9.11
N TYR A 60 3.32 8.89 -7.98
CA TYR A 60 4.78 8.80 -7.88
C TYR A 60 5.21 7.77 -6.82
N ARG A 61 6.46 7.28 -6.96
CA ARG A 61 7.08 6.38 -6.00
C ARG A 61 7.49 7.14 -4.74
N VAL A 62 7.13 6.63 -3.56
CA VAL A 62 7.50 7.23 -2.29
C VAL A 62 8.98 6.93 -1.99
N LYS A 63 9.78 7.97 -1.74
CA LYS A 63 11.18 7.87 -1.31
C LYS A 63 11.29 7.99 0.20
N ARG A 64 12.35 7.44 0.80
CA ARG A 64 12.66 7.72 2.22
C ARG A 64 13.07 9.19 2.39
N GLU A 65 12.76 9.76 3.55
CA GLU A 65 13.21 11.11 3.92
C GLU A 65 14.74 11.23 3.95
N GLU A 66 15.45 10.13 4.20
CA GLU A 66 16.93 10.04 4.22
C GLU A 66 17.57 10.04 2.82
N GLU A 67 16.79 9.98 1.74
CA GLU A 67 17.27 10.00 0.34
C GLU A 67 17.04 11.36 -0.34
N LYS A 68 16.86 12.43 0.43
CA LYS A 68 16.74 13.82 -0.04
C LYS A 68 17.99 14.64 0.23
#